data_AF-A0A5C6UH08-F1
#
_entry.id   AF-A0A5C6UH08-F1
#
_cell.length_a   1.000
_cell.length_b   1.000
_cell.length_c   1.000
_cell.angle_alpha   90.00
_cell.angle_beta   90.00
_cell.angle_gamma   90.00
#
_symmetry.space_group_name_H-M   'P 1'
#
loop_
_entity.id
_entity.type
_entity.pdbx_description
1 polymer ?
#
loop_
_entity_poly.entity_id
_entity_poly.type
_entity_poly.pdbx_seq_one_letter_code
_entity_poly.pdbx_strand_id
1 'polypeptide(L)'
;MIVASEEVVITFEGKTVTMAKDKRTARVNLYLAKADEHGAVRYAVDVEEDCTRRMEREVRSTAYRPDGTSPTIKADPGDHAFKPVEKESFPRVILEHLCGITQLEAPKGGIYLTAPGTTVAHGVFALLALGIENEPAAQLASKLYDDPETLKSALDEQKVKAEQRPAVIKALDAQIAPEAKPPPPIVSLASAVASGHVGRYMHSEMELASGLWLKADGTFEYFLTVGSLDEAAKGRWTAAGNRITLINDPVPVPPTITQGEARLDAAGGFRVKVALPSGRGVQGVDVLVGFDRGEPASDYTQTDGWALAKDEKREPRWVQLSMSSYGLTSPRFPIDAKKANLISYTLMPNDIGVVDLRNAPITVKGDMLSLGRQGQTMLFKRRSGQTDEQEK
;
A
#
# COMPACT_ATOMS: atom_id res chain seq x y z
N MET A 1 -10.90 19.58 12.04
CA MET A 1 -9.83 20.35 12.70
C MET A 1 -8.91 19.40 13.46
N ILE A 2 -7.62 19.73 13.54
CA ILE A 2 -6.61 19.06 14.39
C ILE A 2 -6.13 20.05 15.45
N VAL A 3 -5.97 19.59 16.69
CA VAL A 3 -5.14 20.24 17.71
C VAL A 3 -4.04 19.25 18.08
N ALA A 4 -2.80 19.69 18.14
CA ALA A 4 -1.66 18.82 18.35
C ALA A 4 -0.77 19.33 19.48
N SER A 5 -0.30 18.38 20.28
CA SER A 5 0.79 18.51 21.23
C SER A 5 1.66 17.25 21.13
N GLU A 6 2.80 17.23 21.83
CA GLU A 6 3.66 16.05 21.87
C GLU A 6 3.00 14.83 22.53
N GLU A 7 1.97 15.04 23.35
CA GLU A 7 1.32 13.98 24.13
C GLU A 7 -0.04 13.55 23.57
N VAL A 8 -0.79 14.48 22.98
CA VAL A 8 -2.13 14.23 22.46
C VAL A 8 -2.39 14.97 21.15
N VAL A 9 -3.10 14.28 20.25
CA VAL A 9 -3.71 14.85 19.05
C VAL A 9 -5.22 14.75 19.18
N ILE A 10 -5.93 15.84 18.89
CA ILE A 10 -7.38 15.93 18.96
C ILE A 10 -7.92 16.16 17.55
N THR A 11 -8.89 15.35 17.13
CA THR A 11 -9.60 15.56 15.86
C THR A 11 -11.10 15.65 16.06
N PHE A 12 -11.76 16.46 15.23
CA PHE A 12 -13.21 16.70 15.30
C PHE A 12 -13.91 16.04 14.12
N GLU A 13 -14.96 15.26 14.38
CA GLU A 13 -15.80 14.67 13.33
C GLU A 13 -16.90 15.66 12.92
N GLY A 14 -16.61 16.51 11.93
CA GLY A 14 -17.50 17.60 11.52
C GLY A 14 -18.96 17.17 11.21
N LYS A 15 -19.17 15.95 10.70
CA LYS A 15 -20.51 15.41 10.39
C LYS A 15 -21.38 15.16 11.62
N THR A 16 -20.78 15.06 12.81
CA THR A 16 -21.48 14.83 14.07
C THR A 16 -21.82 16.12 14.80
N VAL A 17 -21.37 17.27 14.28
CA VAL A 17 -21.60 18.55 14.93
C VAL A 17 -23.08 18.92 14.84
N THR A 18 -23.71 19.15 15.99
CA THR A 18 -25.07 19.70 16.05
C THR A 18 -25.11 20.98 16.87
N MET A 19 -26.05 21.86 16.51
CA MET A 19 -26.24 23.15 17.16
C MET A 19 -27.67 23.25 17.69
N ALA A 20 -27.82 23.51 19.00
CA ALA A 20 -29.12 23.71 19.64
C ALA A 20 -29.03 24.89 20.61
N LYS A 21 -29.50 26.08 20.21
CA LYS A 21 -29.40 27.33 20.98
C LYS A 21 -27.94 27.60 21.43
N ASP A 22 -27.70 27.56 22.74
CA ASP A 22 -26.43 27.75 23.44
C ASP A 22 -25.59 26.47 23.52
N LYS A 23 -26.10 25.34 23.02
CA LYS A 23 -25.42 24.05 23.07
C LYS A 23 -24.79 23.63 21.76
N ARG A 24 -23.67 22.93 21.86
CA ARG A 24 -22.98 22.28 20.74
C ARG A 24 -22.71 20.83 21.11
N THR A 25 -22.95 19.90 20.21
CA THR A 25 -22.50 18.51 20.39
C THR A 25 -21.59 18.12 19.26
N ALA A 26 -20.62 17.26 19.53
CA ALA A 26 -19.76 16.67 18.51
C ALA A 26 -19.13 15.37 19.01
N ARG A 27 -18.67 14.55 18.07
CA ARG A 27 -17.69 13.50 18.34
C ARG A 27 -16.29 14.04 18.12
N VAL A 28 -15.46 13.86 19.15
CA VAL A 28 -14.05 14.21 19.17
C VAL A 28 -13.25 12.92 19.32
N ASN A 29 -12.12 12.82 18.64
CA ASN A 29 -11.18 11.72 18.83
C ASN A 29 -9.91 12.27 19.48
N LEU A 30 -9.54 11.68 20.61
CA LEU A 30 -8.29 11.93 21.32
C LEU A 30 -7.33 10.79 20.98
N TYR A 31 -6.14 11.11 20.52
CA TYR A 31 -5.08 10.14 20.22
C TYR A 31 -3.90 10.42 21.14
N LEU A 32 -3.38 9.38 21.79
CA LEU A 32 -2.28 9.50 22.74
C LEU A 32 -0.96 9.07 22.09
N ALA A 33 0.12 9.80 22.39
CA ALA A 33 1.46 9.44 21.94
C ALA A 33 1.95 8.11 22.55
N LYS A 34 1.43 7.78 23.74
CA LYS A 34 1.71 6.55 24.48
C LYS A 34 0.40 5.98 25.03
N ALA A 35 0.34 4.67 25.17
CA ALA A 35 -0.81 4.04 25.78
C ALA A 35 -0.98 4.49 27.24
N ASP A 36 -2.23 4.68 27.67
CA ASP A 36 -2.57 4.97 29.06
C ASP A 36 -2.46 3.72 29.96
N GLU A 37 -2.87 3.85 31.23
CA GLU A 37 -2.87 2.73 32.18
C GLU A 37 -3.80 1.57 31.80
N HIS A 38 -4.78 1.81 30.93
CA HIS A 38 -5.70 0.80 30.39
C HIS A 38 -5.22 0.20 29.05
N GLY A 39 -4.08 0.65 28.54
CA GLY A 39 -3.51 0.25 27.25
C GLY A 39 -4.20 0.92 26.04
N ALA A 40 -5.05 1.92 26.27
CA ALA A 40 -5.72 2.69 25.25
C ALA A 40 -4.77 3.72 24.63
N VAL A 41 -4.85 3.87 23.31
CA VAL A 41 -4.10 4.88 22.52
C VAL A 41 -5.04 5.87 21.83
N ARG A 42 -6.35 5.62 21.89
CA ARG A 42 -7.37 6.50 21.32
C ARG A 42 -8.65 6.47 22.14
N TYR A 43 -9.33 7.61 22.25
CA TYR A 43 -10.70 7.73 22.74
C TYR A 43 -11.57 8.37 21.68
N ALA A 44 -12.74 7.80 21.42
CA ALA A 44 -13.82 8.47 20.71
C ALA A 44 -14.82 8.99 21.75
N VAL A 45 -14.96 10.31 21.84
CA VAL A 45 -15.71 11.00 22.89
C VAL A 45 -16.83 11.81 22.25
N ASP A 46 -18.08 11.50 22.60
CA ASP A 46 -19.25 12.32 22.30
C ASP A 46 -19.38 13.37 23.41
N VAL A 47 -19.18 14.64 23.06
CA VAL A 47 -19.23 15.78 23.99
C VAL A 47 -20.45 16.66 23.75
N GLU A 48 -20.94 17.30 24.81
CA GLU A 48 -21.92 18.38 24.78
C GLU A 48 -21.39 19.60 25.52
N GLU A 49 -21.27 20.71 24.80
CA GLU A 49 -20.85 22.01 25.33
C GLU A 49 -22.04 22.90 25.59
N ASP A 50 -22.05 23.56 26.75
CA ASP A 50 -22.86 24.73 27.05
C ASP A 50 -22.00 25.99 26.88
N CYS A 51 -22.18 26.67 25.74
CA CYS A 51 -21.33 27.79 25.35
C CYS A 51 -21.56 29.05 26.18
N THR A 52 -22.73 29.17 26.81
CA THR A 52 -23.08 30.33 27.64
C THR A 52 -22.49 30.17 29.04
N ARG A 53 -22.62 28.96 29.61
CA ARG A 53 -22.13 28.64 30.95
C ARG A 53 -20.68 28.16 30.97
N ARG A 54 -20.08 27.89 29.80
CA ARG A 54 -18.72 27.34 29.63
C ARG A 54 -18.54 26.03 30.39
N MET A 55 -19.49 25.12 30.19
CA MET A 55 -19.50 23.80 30.80
C MET A 55 -19.47 22.75 29.71
N GLU A 56 -18.75 21.67 29.96
CA GLU A 56 -18.66 20.50 29.09
C GLU A 56 -19.30 19.31 29.82
N ARG A 57 -19.90 18.41 29.05
CA ARG A 57 -20.32 17.09 29.52
C ARG A 57 -19.87 16.03 28.53
N GLU A 58 -19.24 14.98 29.04
CA GLU A 58 -19.03 13.75 28.29
C GLU A 58 -20.33 12.93 28.24
N VAL A 59 -20.90 12.78 27.04
CA VAL A 59 -22.09 11.96 26.82
C VAL A 59 -21.71 10.48 26.75
N ARG A 60 -20.60 10.19 26.07
CA ARG A 60 -20.08 8.83 25.89
C ARG A 60 -18.60 8.89 25.52
N SER A 61 -17.78 8.05 26.15
CA SER A 61 -16.41 7.77 25.69
C SER A 61 -16.25 6.30 25.35
N THR A 62 -15.44 6.02 24.34
CA THR A 62 -15.03 4.66 23.97
C THR A 62 -13.53 4.66 23.73
N ALA A 63 -12.81 3.93 24.58
CA ALA A 63 -11.37 3.74 24.46
C ALA A 63 -11.03 2.65 23.44
N TYR A 64 -9.86 2.76 22.81
CA TYR A 64 -9.35 1.80 21.83
C TYR A 64 -7.85 1.55 22.06
N ARG A 65 -7.48 0.28 22.10
CA ARG A 65 -6.09 -0.20 22.10
C ARG A 65 -5.50 -0.17 20.69
N PRO A 66 -4.17 -0.33 20.53
CA PRO A 66 -3.52 -0.37 19.21
C PRO A 66 -4.06 -1.45 18.27
N ASP A 67 -4.54 -2.58 18.81
CA ASP A 67 -5.15 -3.67 18.05
C ASP A 67 -6.62 -3.40 17.65
N GLY A 68 -7.16 -2.23 18.02
CA GLY A 68 -8.54 -1.83 17.77
C GLY A 68 -9.54 -2.36 18.79
N THR A 69 -9.13 -3.19 19.76
CA THR A 69 -10.01 -3.66 20.84
C THR A 69 -10.36 -2.53 21.81
N SER A 70 -11.55 -2.58 22.39
CA SER A 70 -11.99 -1.59 23.37
C SER A 70 -11.86 -2.15 24.79
N PRO A 71 -11.05 -1.54 25.67
CA PRO A 71 -11.07 -1.90 27.09
C PRO A 71 -12.39 -1.46 27.71
N THR A 72 -12.94 -2.28 28.61
CA THR A 72 -14.03 -1.83 29.47
C THR A 72 -13.46 -0.91 30.54
N ILE A 73 -13.74 0.38 30.43
CA ILE A 73 -13.41 1.38 31.44
C ILE A 73 -14.70 1.67 32.21
N LYS A 74 -14.63 1.60 33.53
CA LYS A 74 -15.78 1.88 34.39
C LYS A 74 -15.92 3.40 34.50
N ALA A 75 -17.10 3.93 34.14
CA ALA A 75 -17.40 5.34 34.34
C ALA A 75 -17.46 5.67 35.83
N ASP A 76 -16.87 6.80 36.20
CA ASP A 76 -16.93 7.34 37.54
C ASP A 76 -18.25 8.09 37.77
N PRO A 77 -18.73 8.15 39.03
CA PRO A 77 -19.92 8.91 39.37
C PRO A 77 -19.77 10.39 38.97
N GLY A 78 -20.59 10.82 38.00
CA GLY A 78 -20.62 12.21 37.54
C GLY A 78 -19.90 12.48 36.21
N ASP A 79 -19.35 11.47 35.53
CA ASP A 79 -18.72 11.65 34.21
C ASP A 79 -19.70 12.22 33.17
N HIS A 80 -20.98 11.90 33.30
CA HIS A 80 -22.05 12.43 32.45
C HIS A 80 -22.73 13.68 33.00
N ALA A 81 -22.14 14.36 33.99
CA ALA A 81 -22.64 15.65 34.47
C ALA A 81 -21.94 16.80 33.75
N PHE A 82 -22.63 17.94 33.62
CA PHE A 82 -21.97 19.17 33.19
C PHE A 82 -20.97 19.63 34.24
N LYS A 83 -19.71 19.81 33.82
CA LYS A 83 -18.61 20.28 34.66
C LYS A 83 -18.08 21.60 34.09
N PRO A 84 -17.68 22.57 34.94
CA PRO A 84 -16.96 23.76 34.48
C PRO A 84 -15.66 23.35 33.78
N VAL A 85 -15.37 23.97 32.64
CA VAL A 85 -14.14 23.72 31.88
C VAL A 85 -12.99 24.55 32.42
N GLU A 86 -11.93 23.88 32.88
CA GLU A 86 -10.73 24.54 33.38
C GLU A 86 -9.99 25.29 32.26
N LYS A 87 -9.36 26.43 32.58
CA LYS A 87 -8.74 27.31 31.57
C LYS A 87 -7.57 26.67 30.84
N GLU A 88 -6.73 25.91 31.54
CA GLU A 88 -5.52 25.30 30.98
C GLU A 88 -5.72 23.79 30.82
N SER A 89 -6.70 23.40 29.99
CA SER A 89 -7.10 22.00 29.83
C SER A 89 -7.46 21.66 28.38
N PHE A 90 -7.39 20.39 27.98
CA PHE A 90 -7.84 19.96 26.65
C PHE A 90 -9.33 20.21 26.38
N PRO A 91 -10.24 19.96 27.35
CA PRO A 91 -11.64 20.40 27.26
C PRO A 91 -11.80 21.88 26.89
N ARG A 92 -10.89 22.76 27.34
CA ARG A 92 -10.93 24.17 26.95
C ARG A 92 -10.85 24.37 25.45
N VAL A 93 -9.97 23.62 24.79
CA VAL A 93 -9.77 23.73 23.34
C VAL A 93 -10.99 23.19 22.59
N ILE A 94 -11.60 22.11 23.09
CA ILE A 94 -12.84 21.54 22.54
C ILE A 94 -13.98 22.56 22.66
N LEU A 95 -14.22 23.09 23.86
CA LEU A 95 -15.21 24.13 24.13
C LEU A 95 -15.01 25.35 23.22
N GLU A 96 -13.81 25.92 23.18
CA GLU A 96 -13.53 27.11 22.37
C GLU A 96 -13.76 26.87 20.89
N HIS A 97 -13.35 25.70 20.39
CA HIS A 97 -13.57 25.36 19.00
C HIS A 97 -15.05 25.18 18.66
N LEU A 98 -15.77 24.35 19.42
CA LEU A 98 -17.17 24.06 19.16
C LEU A 98 -18.06 25.29 19.34
N CYS A 99 -17.81 26.08 20.38
CA CYS A 99 -18.57 27.30 20.64
C CYS A 99 -18.21 28.45 19.68
N GLY A 100 -17.05 28.38 19.01
CA GLY A 100 -16.72 29.25 17.88
C GLY A 100 -17.55 28.96 16.62
N ILE A 101 -18.20 27.80 16.52
CA ILE A 101 -19.07 27.45 15.40
C ILE A 101 -20.42 28.18 15.54
N THR A 102 -20.61 29.19 14.70
CA THR A 102 -21.82 30.03 14.64
C THR A 102 -22.77 29.63 13.51
N GLN A 103 -22.33 28.82 12.55
CA GLN A 103 -23.12 28.28 11.44
C GLN A 103 -22.59 26.91 11.02
N LEU A 104 -23.48 26.02 10.55
CA LEU A 104 -23.14 24.66 10.08
C LEU A 104 -22.61 24.63 8.63
N GLU A 105 -22.26 25.77 8.05
CA GLU A 105 -21.59 25.82 6.76
C GLU A 105 -20.14 25.33 6.90
N ALA A 106 -19.54 24.86 5.80
CA ALA A 106 -18.13 24.48 5.77
C ALA A 106 -17.28 25.62 6.34
N PRO A 107 -16.59 25.43 7.48
CA PRO A 107 -15.88 26.52 8.12
C PRO A 107 -14.83 27.14 7.20
N LYS A 108 -14.79 28.48 7.13
CA LYS A 108 -13.68 29.19 6.49
C LYS A 108 -12.53 29.27 7.51
N GLY A 109 -11.73 28.20 7.61
CA GLY A 109 -10.56 28.13 8.49
C GLY A 109 -10.36 26.77 9.16
N GLY A 110 -9.16 26.54 9.69
CA GLY A 110 -8.76 25.29 10.35
C GLY A 110 -8.23 24.20 9.41
N ILE A 111 -7.62 23.17 9.99
CA ILE A 111 -7.01 22.07 9.24
C ILE A 111 -8.06 20.95 9.01
N TYR A 112 -8.33 20.67 7.75
CA TYR A 112 -9.26 19.61 7.32
C TYR A 112 -8.54 18.31 7.07
N LEU A 113 -9.14 17.22 7.54
CA LEU A 113 -8.59 15.88 7.35
C LEU A 113 -9.08 15.33 6.03
N THR A 114 -8.16 15.08 5.09
CA THR A 114 -8.43 14.19 3.96
C THR A 114 -7.88 12.78 4.21
N ALA A 115 -7.02 12.61 5.21
CA ALA A 115 -6.57 11.30 5.71
C ALA A 115 -7.38 10.81 6.93
N PRO A 116 -7.45 9.49 7.19
CA PRO A 116 -8.08 8.94 8.39
C PRO A 116 -7.43 9.49 9.67
N GLY A 117 -8.24 9.81 10.70
CA GLY A 117 -7.74 10.46 11.92
C GLY A 117 -6.62 9.70 12.66
N THR A 118 -6.62 8.37 12.62
CA THR A 118 -5.52 7.53 13.16
C THR A 118 -4.21 7.75 12.40
N THR A 119 -4.29 7.77 11.06
CA THR A 119 -3.14 8.02 10.19
C THR A 119 -2.59 9.42 10.42
N VAL A 120 -3.48 10.41 10.51
CA VAL A 120 -3.14 11.80 10.84
C VAL A 120 -2.41 11.89 12.17
N ALA A 121 -2.95 11.30 13.25
CA ALA A 121 -2.34 11.37 14.58
C ALA A 121 -0.93 10.76 14.60
N HIS A 122 -0.73 9.59 13.98
CA HIS A 122 0.60 8.99 13.86
C HIS A 122 1.57 9.89 13.09
N GLY A 123 1.11 10.49 11.98
CA GLY A 123 1.91 11.44 11.20
C GLY A 123 2.33 12.65 12.03
N VAL A 124 1.39 13.24 12.78
CA VAL A 124 1.68 14.38 13.66
C VAL A 124 2.73 14.01 14.69
N PHE A 125 2.55 12.93 15.46
CA PHE A 125 3.53 12.52 16.48
C PHE A 125 4.92 12.25 15.88
N ALA A 126 4.98 11.61 14.71
CA ALA A 126 6.23 11.34 14.03
C ALA A 126 6.93 12.64 13.57
N LEU A 127 6.18 13.64 13.10
CA LEU A 127 6.72 14.93 12.69
C LEU A 127 7.18 15.78 13.88
N LEU A 128 6.42 15.78 14.99
CA LEU A 128 6.84 16.44 16.23
C LEU A 128 8.15 15.86 16.75
N ALA A 129 8.31 14.52 16.70
CA ALA A 129 9.55 13.86 17.08
C ALA A 129 10.76 14.23 16.17
N LEU A 130 10.51 14.75 14.96
CA LEU A 130 11.53 15.28 14.05
C LEU A 130 11.80 16.78 14.26
N GLY A 131 11.15 17.41 15.25
CA GLY A 131 11.28 18.84 15.55
C GLY A 131 10.50 19.73 14.57
N ILE A 132 9.50 19.19 13.86
CA ILE A 132 8.56 20.00 13.10
C ILE A 132 7.56 20.62 14.07
N GLU A 133 7.30 21.93 13.96
CA GLU A 133 6.37 22.62 14.85
C GLU A 133 4.92 22.11 14.71
N ASN A 134 4.10 22.31 15.76
CA ASN A 134 2.74 21.78 15.87
C ASN A 134 1.83 22.08 14.66
N GLU A 135 1.79 23.34 14.22
CA GLU A 135 0.94 23.74 13.09
C GLU A 135 1.42 23.13 11.76
N PRO A 136 2.69 23.26 11.35
CA PRO A 136 3.22 22.56 10.17
C PRO A 136 3.04 21.04 10.20
N ALA A 137 3.25 20.41 11.37
CA ALA A 137 3.05 18.98 11.54
C ALA A 137 1.59 18.57 11.29
N ALA A 138 0.64 19.32 11.85
CA ALA A 138 -0.79 19.11 11.63
C ALA A 138 -1.18 19.36 10.17
N GLN A 139 -0.66 20.42 9.53
CA GLN A 139 -0.97 20.72 8.14
C GLN A 139 -0.49 19.62 7.18
N LEU A 140 0.74 19.12 7.37
CA LEU A 140 1.29 18.03 6.56
C LEU A 140 0.55 16.70 6.79
N ALA A 141 0.37 16.30 8.06
CA ALA A 141 -0.23 15.01 8.37
C ALA A 141 -1.73 14.92 8.05
N SER A 142 -2.40 16.05 7.88
CA SER A 142 -3.84 16.12 7.58
C SER A 142 -4.23 15.64 6.18
N LYS A 143 -3.27 15.64 5.24
CA LYS A 143 -3.52 15.40 3.82
C LYS A 143 -3.15 13.98 3.41
N LEU A 144 -3.89 13.44 2.43
CA LEU A 144 -3.40 12.37 1.57
C LEU A 144 -2.68 12.99 0.37
N TYR A 145 -1.58 12.38 -0.04
CA TYR A 145 -0.76 12.81 -1.16
C TYR A 145 -0.83 11.75 -2.26
N ASP A 146 -1.53 12.06 -3.34
CA ASP A 146 -1.75 11.21 -4.51
C ASP A 146 -0.80 11.54 -5.67
N ASP A 147 -0.13 12.70 -5.64
CA ASP A 147 0.92 13.05 -6.60
C ASP A 147 2.15 13.75 -5.97
N PRO A 148 3.32 13.70 -6.64
CA PRO A 148 4.55 14.30 -6.12
C PRO A 148 4.55 15.82 -6.02
N GLU A 149 3.82 16.54 -6.89
CA GLU A 149 3.79 18.00 -6.88
C GLU A 149 2.95 18.52 -5.71
N THR A 150 1.85 17.83 -5.35
CA THR A 150 1.07 18.15 -4.16
C THR A 150 1.88 17.95 -2.88
N LEU A 151 2.65 16.85 -2.77
CA LEU A 151 3.54 16.62 -1.63
C LEU A 151 4.64 17.68 -1.56
N LYS A 152 5.31 17.97 -2.68
CA LYS A 152 6.36 18.98 -2.77
C LYS A 152 5.84 20.37 -2.40
N SER A 153 4.69 20.77 -2.93
CA SER A 153 4.05 22.04 -2.62
C SER A 153 3.73 22.15 -1.13
N ALA A 154 3.21 21.09 -0.52
CA ALA A 154 2.95 21.08 0.92
C ALA A 154 4.23 21.22 1.77
N LEU A 155 5.32 20.54 1.38
CA LEU A 155 6.61 20.67 2.05
C LEU A 155 7.19 22.09 1.90
N ASP A 156 7.04 22.71 0.73
CA ASP A 156 7.48 24.07 0.43
C ASP A 156 6.65 25.11 1.22
N GLU A 157 5.33 24.97 1.24
CA GLU A 157 4.40 25.81 2.01
C GLU A 157 4.75 25.80 3.51
N GLN A 158 5.04 24.61 4.04
CA GLN A 158 5.45 24.43 5.44
C GLN A 158 6.93 24.77 5.69
N LYS A 159 7.66 25.24 4.68
CA LYS A 159 9.08 25.62 4.77
C LYS A 159 9.96 24.49 5.32
N VAL A 160 9.64 23.23 5.00
CA VAL A 160 10.44 22.08 5.40
C VAL A 160 11.80 22.15 4.68
N LYS A 161 12.87 22.22 5.48
CA LYS A 161 14.25 22.30 4.96
C LYS A 161 14.59 21.07 4.13
N ALA A 162 15.39 21.26 3.07
CA ALA A 162 15.71 20.21 2.10
C ALA A 162 16.31 18.95 2.77
N GLU A 163 17.17 19.15 3.77
CA GLU A 163 17.81 18.09 4.54
C GLU A 163 16.85 17.30 5.44
N GLN A 164 15.72 17.90 5.83
CA GLN A 164 14.69 17.24 6.67
C GLN A 164 13.66 16.48 5.83
N ARG A 165 13.49 16.83 4.55
CA ARG A 165 12.44 16.25 3.68
C ARG A 165 12.44 14.72 3.64
N PRO A 166 13.58 14.00 3.53
CA PRO A 166 13.55 12.54 3.50
C PRO A 166 12.94 11.93 4.78
N ALA A 167 13.25 12.51 5.95
CA ALA A 167 12.71 12.05 7.22
C ALA A 167 11.23 12.38 7.36
N VAL A 168 10.81 13.57 6.94
CA VAL A 168 9.40 14.00 6.91
C VAL A 168 8.56 13.11 5.99
N ILE A 169 9.05 12.83 4.78
CA ILE A 169 8.38 11.94 3.82
C ILE A 169 8.23 10.54 4.39
N LYS A 170 9.28 10.02 5.05
CA LYS A 170 9.22 8.72 5.74
C LYS A 170 8.21 8.71 6.89
N ALA A 171 8.12 9.79 7.66
CA ALA A 171 7.14 9.92 8.74
C ALA A 171 5.69 9.94 8.21
N LEU A 172 5.49 10.38 6.97
CA LEU A 172 4.20 10.47 6.29
C LEU A 172 3.93 9.31 5.33
N ASP A 173 4.68 8.20 5.43
CA ASP A 173 4.62 7.11 4.43
C ASP A 173 3.21 6.53 4.24
N ALA A 174 2.41 6.50 5.32
CA ALA A 174 1.02 6.04 5.30
C ALA A 174 0.04 7.02 4.63
N GLN A 175 0.44 8.28 4.45
CA GLN A 175 -0.33 9.34 3.79
C GLN A 175 0.02 9.49 2.31
N ILE A 176 1.13 8.90 1.84
CA ILE A 176 1.68 9.14 0.50
C ILE A 176 1.44 7.90 -0.38
N ALA A 177 0.66 8.09 -1.44
CA ALA A 177 0.43 7.07 -2.46
C ALA A 177 1.75 6.66 -3.12
N PRO A 178 1.93 5.39 -3.53
CA PRO A 178 3.18 4.90 -4.14
C PRO A 178 3.70 5.79 -5.30
N GLU A 179 2.79 6.29 -6.14
CA GLU A 179 3.03 7.19 -7.26
C GLU A 179 3.41 8.63 -6.86
N ALA A 180 3.02 9.05 -5.65
CA ALA A 180 3.33 10.36 -5.09
C ALA A 180 4.70 10.41 -4.39
N LYS A 181 5.27 9.24 -4.07
CA LYS A 181 6.61 9.16 -3.48
C LYS A 181 7.59 9.74 -4.49
N PRO A 182 8.50 10.65 -4.07
CA PRO A 182 9.49 11.19 -4.98
C PRO A 182 10.22 10.01 -5.62
N PRO A 183 10.44 10.05 -6.96
CA PRO A 183 11.23 9.02 -7.59
C PRO A 183 12.54 8.94 -6.82
N PRO A 184 13.00 7.73 -6.46
CA PRO A 184 14.24 7.58 -5.72
C PRO A 184 15.33 8.38 -6.42
N PRO A 185 16.16 9.09 -5.64
CA PRO A 185 17.08 10.09 -6.18
C PRO A 185 17.83 9.50 -7.36
N ILE A 186 17.84 10.22 -8.48
CA ILE A 186 18.71 9.90 -9.61
C ILE A 186 20.11 9.86 -9.03
N VAL A 187 20.68 8.66 -8.93
CA VAL A 187 22.04 8.49 -8.44
C VAL A 187 22.94 9.25 -9.40
N SER A 188 23.74 10.17 -8.88
CA SER A 188 24.73 10.83 -9.72
C SER A 188 25.68 9.75 -10.26
N LEU A 189 26.01 9.83 -11.55
CA LEU A 189 27.03 9.02 -12.23
C LEU A 189 28.29 8.82 -11.35
N ALA A 190 28.69 9.87 -10.62
CA ALA A 190 29.81 9.84 -9.68
C ALA A 190 29.64 8.84 -8.52
N SER A 191 28.44 8.72 -7.94
CA SER A 191 28.18 7.79 -6.83
C SER A 191 28.08 6.33 -7.28
N ALA A 192 27.53 6.11 -8.48
CA ALA A 192 27.46 4.78 -9.09
C ALA A 192 28.87 4.25 -9.42
N VAL A 193 29.71 5.08 -10.05
CA VAL A 193 31.11 4.72 -10.36
C VAL A 193 31.95 4.56 -9.08
N ALA A 194 31.82 5.47 -8.11
CA ALA A 194 32.57 5.39 -6.85
C ALA A 194 32.26 4.14 -6.01
N SER A 195 31.11 3.49 -6.23
CA SER A 195 30.73 2.27 -5.52
C SER A 195 31.60 1.05 -5.87
N GLY A 196 32.27 1.05 -7.04
CA GLY A 196 33.01 -0.11 -7.54
C GLY A 196 32.13 -1.28 -8.01
N HIS A 197 30.80 -1.15 -7.97
CA HIS A 197 29.87 -2.24 -8.30
C HIS A 197 29.44 -2.27 -9.76
N VAL A 198 29.75 -1.23 -10.55
CA VAL A 198 29.47 -1.17 -11.99
C VAL A 198 30.05 -2.38 -12.70
N GLY A 199 29.24 -3.10 -13.48
CA GLY A 199 29.70 -4.25 -14.25
C GLY A 199 28.57 -5.20 -14.67
N ARG A 200 28.93 -6.15 -15.53
CA ARG A 200 28.05 -7.23 -15.97
C ARG A 200 28.31 -8.46 -15.10
N TYR A 201 27.29 -8.90 -14.38
CA TYR A 201 27.32 -10.09 -13.53
C TYR A 201 26.51 -11.19 -14.21
N MET A 202 27.10 -12.37 -14.33
CA MET A 202 26.53 -13.49 -15.08
C MET A 202 26.42 -14.73 -14.20
N HIS A 203 25.32 -15.44 -14.32
CA HIS A 203 25.09 -16.75 -13.76
C HIS A 203 24.63 -17.69 -14.88
N SER A 204 25.18 -18.90 -14.93
CA SER A 204 24.82 -19.88 -15.94
C SER A 204 25.02 -21.28 -15.37
N GLU A 205 24.02 -22.12 -15.57
CA GLU A 205 24.03 -23.56 -15.28
C GLU A 205 23.24 -24.29 -16.37
N MET A 206 23.11 -25.61 -16.26
CA MET A 206 22.36 -26.38 -17.27
C MET A 206 20.91 -25.90 -17.30
N GLU A 207 20.39 -25.55 -18.49
CA GLU A 207 19.05 -25.00 -18.72
C GLU A 207 18.75 -23.62 -18.12
N LEU A 208 19.73 -22.92 -17.52
CA LEU A 208 19.51 -21.60 -16.95
C LEU A 208 20.62 -20.62 -17.31
N ALA A 209 20.23 -19.44 -17.80
CA ALA A 209 21.12 -18.29 -17.95
C ALA A 209 20.48 -17.05 -17.35
N SER A 210 21.25 -16.31 -16.56
CA SER A 210 20.80 -15.05 -15.98
C SER A 210 21.93 -14.03 -15.95
N GLY A 211 21.59 -12.77 -16.11
CA GLY A 211 22.53 -11.67 -16.04
C GLY A 211 21.94 -10.46 -15.31
N LEU A 212 22.80 -9.74 -14.61
CA LEU A 212 22.51 -8.44 -14.03
C LEU A 212 23.61 -7.46 -14.45
N TRP A 213 23.25 -6.42 -15.18
CA TRP A 213 24.15 -5.34 -15.57
C TRP A 213 23.86 -4.13 -14.71
N LEU A 214 24.83 -3.74 -13.88
CA LEU A 214 24.83 -2.47 -13.16
C LEU A 214 25.64 -1.47 -14.00
N LYS A 215 24.97 -0.51 -14.64
CA LYS A 215 25.60 0.47 -15.52
C LYS A 215 26.13 1.67 -14.73
N ALA A 216 27.15 2.34 -15.28
CA ALA A 216 27.76 3.51 -14.65
C ALA A 216 26.75 4.66 -14.48
N ASP A 217 25.81 4.82 -15.41
CA ASP A 217 24.76 5.84 -15.39
C ASP A 217 23.69 5.66 -14.28
N GLY A 218 23.84 4.66 -13.41
CA GLY A 218 22.90 4.36 -12.34
C GLY A 218 21.69 3.54 -12.78
N THR A 219 21.66 3.06 -14.02
CA THR A 219 20.62 2.14 -14.52
C THR A 219 21.05 0.68 -14.44
N PHE A 220 20.08 -0.22 -14.40
CA PHE A 220 20.33 -1.66 -14.46
C PHE A 220 19.47 -2.34 -15.51
N GLU A 221 19.97 -3.49 -15.97
CA GLU A 221 19.24 -4.46 -16.77
C GLU A 221 19.43 -5.85 -16.17
N TYR A 222 18.36 -6.63 -16.13
CA TYR A 222 18.33 -8.01 -15.66
C TYR A 222 17.67 -8.88 -16.71
N PHE A 223 18.15 -10.11 -16.83
CA PHE A 223 17.43 -11.18 -17.52
C PHE A 223 17.60 -12.52 -16.83
N LEU A 224 16.63 -13.39 -17.04
CA LEU A 224 16.69 -14.81 -16.70
C LEU A 224 15.96 -15.59 -17.77
N THR A 225 16.56 -16.69 -18.20
CA THR A 225 15.91 -17.68 -19.06
C THR A 225 16.14 -19.05 -18.43
N VAL A 226 15.06 -19.79 -18.20
CA VAL A 226 15.08 -21.17 -17.69
C VAL A 226 13.94 -21.98 -18.29
N GLY A 227 14.27 -22.97 -19.12
CA GLY A 227 13.28 -23.75 -19.85
C GLY A 227 12.34 -22.87 -20.70
N SER A 228 11.08 -22.76 -20.31
CA SER A 228 10.05 -21.93 -20.97
C SER A 228 9.77 -20.58 -20.27
N LEU A 229 10.49 -20.29 -19.18
CA LEU A 229 10.38 -19.05 -18.45
C LEU A 229 11.45 -18.07 -18.92
N ASP A 230 11.00 -16.94 -19.47
CA ASP A 230 11.85 -15.79 -19.77
C ASP A 230 11.40 -14.60 -18.93
N GLU A 231 12.37 -13.95 -18.29
CA GLU A 231 12.13 -12.78 -17.47
C GLU A 231 13.15 -11.69 -17.73
N ALA A 232 12.69 -10.46 -17.62
CA ALA A 232 13.52 -9.27 -17.73
C ALA A 232 13.17 -8.27 -16.64
N ALA A 233 14.10 -7.39 -16.32
CA ALA A 233 13.81 -6.18 -15.57
C ALA A 233 14.78 -5.08 -15.96
N LYS A 234 14.34 -3.84 -15.83
CA LYS A 234 15.18 -2.65 -16.00
C LYS A 234 14.78 -1.58 -15.02
N GLY A 235 15.69 -0.66 -14.76
CA GLY A 235 15.40 0.51 -13.94
C GLY A 235 16.66 1.15 -13.42
N ARG A 236 16.63 1.60 -12.17
CA ARG A 236 17.74 2.28 -11.49
C ARG A 236 18.30 1.45 -10.35
N TRP A 237 19.54 1.69 -9.98
CA TRP A 237 20.16 1.05 -8.84
C TRP A 237 20.92 2.05 -7.96
N THR A 238 21.02 1.72 -6.68
CA THR A 238 21.80 2.46 -5.68
C THR A 238 22.69 1.50 -4.90
N ALA A 239 23.74 2.02 -4.27
CA ALA A 239 24.62 1.24 -3.41
C ALA A 239 24.83 1.91 -2.05
N ALA A 240 24.88 1.08 -1.00
CA ALA A 240 25.32 1.47 0.33
C ALA A 240 26.30 0.41 0.84
N GLY A 241 27.60 0.72 0.80
CA GLY A 241 28.64 -0.26 1.07
C GLY A 241 28.60 -1.41 0.06
N ASN A 242 28.38 -2.64 0.53
CA ASN A 242 28.26 -3.84 -0.30
C ASN A 242 26.82 -4.17 -0.71
N ARG A 243 25.83 -3.39 -0.29
CA ARG A 243 24.41 -3.63 -0.56
C ARG A 243 23.97 -2.85 -1.79
N ILE A 244 23.27 -3.54 -2.71
CA ILE A 244 22.64 -2.92 -3.88
C ILE A 244 21.13 -2.90 -3.67
N THR A 245 20.49 -1.80 -4.06
CA THR A 245 19.02 -1.71 -4.15
C THR A 245 18.65 -1.44 -5.59
N LEU A 246 17.81 -2.29 -6.18
CA LEU A 246 17.27 -2.10 -7.52
C LEU A 246 15.88 -1.47 -7.43
N ILE A 247 15.54 -0.69 -8.44
CA ILE A 247 14.30 0.06 -8.51
C ILE A 247 13.80 -0.05 -9.94
N ASN A 248 12.81 -0.90 -10.17
CA ASN A 248 12.20 -1.05 -11.48
C ASN A 248 11.67 0.30 -11.99
N ASP A 249 11.96 0.61 -13.25
CA ASP A 249 11.40 1.78 -13.93
C ASP A 249 11.05 1.43 -15.40
N PRO A 250 9.76 1.34 -15.75
CA PRO A 250 8.58 1.53 -14.88
C PRO A 250 8.43 0.41 -13.84
N VAL A 251 7.62 0.66 -12.80
CA VAL A 251 7.19 -0.39 -11.86
C VAL A 251 6.32 -1.40 -12.61
N PRO A 252 6.61 -2.71 -12.56
CA PRO A 252 5.84 -3.71 -13.31
C PRO A 252 4.40 -3.81 -12.80
N VAL A 253 3.46 -3.87 -13.73
CA VAL A 253 2.05 -4.15 -13.47
C VAL A 253 1.82 -5.66 -13.59
N PRO A 254 1.43 -6.36 -12.50
CA PRO A 254 1.21 -7.80 -12.54
C PRO A 254 0.11 -8.21 -13.53
N PRO A 255 0.20 -9.37 -14.19
CA PRO A 255 -0.89 -9.90 -15.01
C PRO A 255 -2.14 -10.14 -14.16
N THR A 256 -3.31 -10.05 -14.77
CA THR A 256 -4.59 -10.31 -14.09
C THR A 256 -5.49 -11.20 -14.92
N ILE A 257 -6.37 -11.96 -14.25
CA ILE A 257 -7.40 -12.75 -14.88
C ILE A 257 -8.75 -12.27 -14.35
N THR A 258 -9.67 -11.95 -15.25
CA THR A 258 -11.05 -11.60 -14.92
C THR A 258 -12.02 -12.55 -15.61
N GLN A 259 -13.18 -12.76 -14.99
CA GLN A 259 -14.25 -13.53 -15.63
C GLN A 259 -14.90 -12.67 -16.72
N GLY A 260 -14.98 -13.24 -17.92
CA GLY A 260 -15.68 -12.67 -19.07
C GLY A 260 -17.07 -13.27 -19.23
N GLU A 261 -17.47 -13.50 -20.48
CA GLU A 261 -18.79 -14.06 -20.81
C GLU A 261 -18.97 -15.46 -20.20
N ALA A 262 -20.12 -15.66 -19.54
CA ALA A 262 -20.56 -16.94 -19.04
C ALA A 262 -21.95 -17.23 -19.59
N ARG A 263 -22.11 -18.35 -20.31
CA ARG A 263 -23.39 -18.74 -20.91
C ARG A 263 -23.68 -20.22 -20.77
N LEU A 264 -24.96 -20.55 -20.86
CA LEU A 264 -25.41 -21.91 -20.99
C LEU A 264 -25.34 -22.34 -22.46
N ASP A 265 -24.64 -23.42 -22.74
CA ASP A 265 -24.61 -24.09 -24.02
C ASP A 265 -25.45 -25.37 -23.95
N ALA A 266 -26.40 -25.49 -24.87
CA ALA A 266 -27.29 -26.63 -25.00
C ALA A 266 -26.55 -27.93 -25.36
N ALA A 267 -25.35 -27.84 -25.95
CA ALA A 267 -24.49 -29.00 -26.19
C ALA A 267 -24.03 -29.69 -24.88
N GLY A 268 -24.17 -29.02 -23.73
CA GLY A 268 -23.75 -29.53 -22.43
C GLY A 268 -22.23 -29.53 -22.24
N GLY A 269 -21.81 -30.05 -21.10
CA GLY A 269 -20.39 -30.14 -20.71
C GLY A 269 -19.82 -28.81 -20.22
N PHE A 270 -19.04 -28.88 -19.13
CA PHE A 270 -18.40 -27.71 -18.55
C PHE A 270 -17.11 -27.38 -19.31
N ARG A 271 -16.98 -26.15 -19.79
CA ARG A 271 -15.86 -25.66 -20.60
C ARG A 271 -15.38 -24.30 -20.11
N VAL A 272 -14.07 -24.15 -20.13
CA VAL A 272 -13.35 -22.93 -19.75
C VAL A 272 -12.50 -22.48 -20.91
N LYS A 273 -12.57 -21.20 -21.27
CA LYS A 273 -11.65 -20.60 -22.24
C LYS A 273 -10.94 -19.43 -21.59
N VAL A 274 -9.62 -19.38 -21.71
CA VAL A 274 -8.84 -18.19 -21.35
C VAL A 274 -8.40 -17.52 -22.64
N ALA A 275 -8.64 -16.21 -22.75
CA ALA A 275 -8.31 -15.43 -23.93
C ALA A 275 -7.66 -14.10 -23.57
N LEU A 276 -6.84 -13.57 -24.48
CA LEU A 276 -6.37 -12.18 -24.43
C LEU A 276 -7.53 -11.22 -24.73
N PRO A 277 -7.38 -9.91 -24.45
CA PRO A 277 -8.38 -8.90 -24.83
C PRO A 277 -8.73 -8.90 -26.32
N SER A 278 -7.80 -9.35 -27.18
CA SER A 278 -8.02 -9.52 -28.62
C SER A 278 -8.91 -10.72 -28.98
N GLY A 279 -9.33 -11.54 -28.01
CA GLY A 279 -10.12 -12.75 -28.21
C GLY A 279 -9.31 -14.00 -28.58
N ARG A 280 -7.99 -13.86 -28.81
CA ARG A 280 -7.09 -15.00 -29.06
C ARG A 280 -6.98 -15.85 -27.80
N GLY A 281 -7.21 -17.16 -27.94
CA GLY A 281 -7.09 -18.10 -26.83
C GLY A 281 -5.65 -18.24 -26.34
N VAL A 282 -5.51 -18.52 -25.04
CA VAL A 282 -4.23 -18.67 -24.36
C VAL A 282 -4.11 -20.14 -23.93
N GLN A 283 -3.07 -20.81 -24.42
CA GLN A 283 -2.72 -22.16 -24.01
C GLN A 283 -1.81 -22.15 -22.77
N GLY A 284 -1.78 -23.25 -22.03
CA GLY A 284 -0.89 -23.44 -20.88
C GLY A 284 -1.27 -22.63 -19.64
N VAL A 285 -2.53 -22.20 -19.52
CA VAL A 285 -3.06 -21.67 -18.27
C VAL A 285 -3.59 -22.84 -17.46
N ASP A 286 -3.05 -23.04 -16.26
CA ASP A 286 -3.51 -24.09 -15.36
C ASP A 286 -4.98 -23.81 -14.97
N VAL A 287 -5.80 -24.84 -15.00
CA VAL A 287 -7.21 -24.82 -14.60
C VAL A 287 -7.41 -25.76 -13.44
N LEU A 288 -7.83 -25.22 -12.30
CA LEU A 288 -8.26 -25.99 -11.14
C LEU A 288 -9.77 -25.81 -10.96
N VAL A 289 -10.51 -26.91 -11.11
CA VAL A 289 -11.97 -26.94 -10.94
C VAL A 289 -12.32 -27.61 -9.61
N GLY A 290 -12.92 -26.86 -8.70
CA GLY A 290 -13.49 -27.44 -7.49
C GLY A 290 -14.94 -27.84 -7.68
N PHE A 291 -15.30 -28.93 -7.01
CA PHE A 291 -16.63 -29.51 -7.08
C PHE A 291 -17.42 -29.34 -5.79
N ASP A 292 -18.68 -29.77 -5.81
CA ASP A 292 -19.55 -29.89 -4.65
C ASP A 292 -19.01 -30.88 -3.61
N ARG A 293 -18.20 -31.86 -4.05
CA ARG A 293 -17.60 -32.89 -3.21
C ARG A 293 -16.29 -33.44 -3.79
N GLY A 294 -15.43 -33.95 -2.91
CA GLY A 294 -14.17 -34.60 -3.29
C GLY A 294 -13.09 -33.64 -3.81
N GLU A 295 -12.01 -34.20 -4.32
CA GLU A 295 -10.84 -33.44 -4.75
C GLU A 295 -11.08 -32.64 -6.04
N PRO A 296 -10.49 -31.43 -6.18
CA PRO A 296 -10.53 -30.68 -7.42
C PRO A 296 -9.93 -31.44 -8.61
N ALA A 297 -10.38 -31.11 -9.83
CA ALA A 297 -9.72 -31.54 -11.07
C ALA A 297 -8.72 -30.47 -11.49
N SER A 298 -7.54 -30.89 -11.97
CA SER A 298 -6.47 -30.00 -12.44
C SER A 298 -6.05 -30.39 -13.85
N ASP A 299 -5.92 -29.40 -14.73
CA ASP A 299 -5.44 -29.55 -16.10
C ASP A 299 -4.97 -28.17 -16.62
N TYR A 300 -4.78 -27.99 -17.93
CA TYR A 300 -4.42 -26.70 -18.53
C TYR A 300 -5.18 -26.41 -19.83
N THR A 301 -5.31 -25.14 -20.17
CA THR A 301 -5.99 -24.71 -21.39
C THR A 301 -5.20 -25.02 -22.66
N GLN A 302 -5.91 -25.35 -23.73
CA GLN A 302 -5.45 -25.27 -25.11
C GLN A 302 -5.91 -23.93 -25.72
N THR A 303 -5.52 -23.67 -26.97
CA THR A 303 -5.91 -22.42 -27.67
C THR A 303 -7.43 -22.29 -27.84
N ASP A 304 -8.16 -23.41 -27.95
CA ASP A 304 -9.63 -23.45 -27.99
C ASP A 304 -10.29 -23.54 -26.61
N GLY A 305 -9.49 -23.70 -25.55
CA GLY A 305 -9.92 -23.77 -24.16
C GLY A 305 -9.65 -25.14 -23.54
N TRP A 306 -10.40 -25.46 -22.51
CA TRP A 306 -10.36 -26.72 -21.79
C TRP A 306 -11.79 -27.19 -21.52
N ALA A 307 -12.00 -28.51 -21.51
CA ALA A 307 -13.30 -29.13 -21.26
C ALA A 307 -13.17 -30.17 -20.15
N LEU A 308 -14.11 -30.16 -19.23
CA LEU A 308 -14.23 -31.18 -18.20
C LEU A 308 -14.54 -32.53 -18.84
N ALA A 309 -13.94 -33.60 -18.32
CA ALA A 309 -14.14 -34.96 -18.80
C ALA A 309 -15.63 -35.38 -18.76
N LYS A 310 -16.09 -36.11 -19.78
CA LYS A 310 -17.52 -36.45 -19.96
C LYS A 310 -18.07 -37.41 -18.88
N ASP A 311 -17.18 -38.19 -18.30
CA ASP A 311 -17.46 -39.14 -17.22
C ASP A 311 -17.49 -38.46 -15.83
N GLU A 312 -17.00 -37.22 -15.70
CA GLU A 312 -17.16 -36.45 -14.48
C GLU A 312 -18.64 -36.15 -14.21
N LYS A 313 -19.11 -36.48 -12.99
CA LYS A 313 -20.51 -36.33 -12.57
C LYS A 313 -20.70 -35.36 -11.42
N ARG A 314 -19.60 -34.90 -10.80
CA ARG A 314 -19.64 -33.91 -9.73
C ARG A 314 -19.95 -32.53 -10.29
N GLU A 315 -20.61 -31.69 -9.50
CA GLU A 315 -21.05 -30.37 -9.95
C GLU A 315 -19.92 -29.35 -9.77
N PRO A 316 -19.41 -28.70 -10.83
CA PRO A 316 -18.42 -27.63 -10.69
C PRO A 316 -18.98 -26.46 -9.88
N ARG A 317 -18.23 -26.02 -8.86
CA ARG A 317 -18.60 -24.93 -7.95
C ARG A 317 -17.70 -23.72 -8.06
N TRP A 318 -16.45 -23.92 -8.46
CA TRP A 318 -15.53 -22.83 -8.71
C TRP A 318 -14.42 -23.23 -9.68
N VAL A 319 -13.84 -22.22 -10.34
CA VAL A 319 -12.62 -22.35 -11.15
C VAL A 319 -11.56 -21.41 -10.59
N GLN A 320 -10.34 -21.88 -10.53
CA GLN A 320 -9.15 -21.08 -10.29
C GLN A 320 -8.19 -21.27 -11.46
N LEU A 321 -7.57 -20.19 -11.89
CA LEU A 321 -6.66 -20.16 -13.03
C LEU A 321 -5.29 -19.70 -12.57
N SER A 322 -4.22 -20.33 -13.03
CA SER A 322 -2.86 -19.92 -12.68
C SER A 322 -1.87 -20.03 -13.83
N MET A 323 -0.82 -19.22 -13.73
CA MET A 323 0.42 -19.37 -14.48
C MET A 323 1.55 -19.19 -13.47
N SER A 324 1.83 -20.26 -12.73
CA SER A 324 2.67 -20.20 -11.52
C SER A 324 4.08 -19.71 -11.79
N SER A 325 4.63 -20.00 -12.98
CA SER A 325 5.95 -19.51 -13.42
C SER A 325 6.03 -17.98 -13.50
N TYR A 326 4.89 -17.31 -13.72
CA TYR A 326 4.77 -15.85 -13.75
C TYR A 326 4.15 -15.27 -12.47
N GLY A 327 4.03 -16.07 -11.40
CA GLY A 327 3.42 -15.63 -10.15
C GLY A 327 1.93 -15.27 -10.24
N LEU A 328 1.23 -15.74 -11.27
CA LEU A 328 -0.17 -15.44 -11.50
C LEU A 328 -1.06 -16.53 -10.90
N THR A 329 -1.97 -16.15 -10.01
CA THR A 329 -3.04 -17.01 -9.52
C THR A 329 -4.30 -16.18 -9.35
N SER A 330 -5.39 -16.58 -10.00
CA SER A 330 -6.68 -15.90 -9.90
C SER A 330 -7.34 -16.19 -8.55
N PRO A 331 -8.33 -15.38 -8.13
CA PRO A 331 -9.28 -15.83 -7.13
C PRO A 331 -10.05 -17.06 -7.63
N ARG A 332 -10.74 -17.75 -6.72
CA ARG A 332 -11.72 -18.77 -7.09
C ARG A 332 -12.98 -18.06 -7.61
N PHE A 333 -13.25 -18.23 -8.89
CA PHE A 333 -14.48 -17.72 -9.51
C PHE A 333 -15.63 -18.69 -9.22
N PRO A 334 -16.71 -18.26 -8.53
CA PRO A 334 -17.83 -19.13 -8.24
C PRO A 334 -18.62 -19.46 -9.52
N ILE A 335 -19.09 -20.70 -9.60
CA ILE A 335 -19.78 -21.23 -10.78
C ILE A 335 -21.14 -21.82 -10.35
N ASP A 336 -22.16 -21.50 -11.14
CA ASP A 336 -23.45 -22.17 -11.16
C ASP A 336 -23.57 -22.87 -12.52
N ALA A 337 -23.16 -24.14 -12.58
CA ALA A 337 -23.06 -24.90 -13.83
C ALA A 337 -24.42 -25.07 -14.54
N LYS A 338 -25.53 -24.86 -13.82
CA LYS A 338 -26.89 -24.90 -14.36
C LYS A 338 -27.25 -23.62 -15.11
N LYS A 339 -26.55 -22.50 -14.84
CA LYS A 339 -26.73 -21.21 -15.51
C LYS A 339 -25.65 -20.92 -16.54
N ALA A 340 -24.45 -21.45 -16.35
CA ALA A 340 -23.36 -21.31 -17.31
C ALA A 340 -22.45 -22.53 -17.27
N ASN A 341 -22.31 -23.20 -18.42
CA ASN A 341 -21.40 -24.32 -18.61
C ASN A 341 -20.31 -24.02 -19.66
N LEU A 342 -20.34 -22.84 -20.29
CA LEU A 342 -19.27 -22.32 -21.13
C LEU A 342 -18.88 -20.94 -20.59
N ILE A 343 -17.67 -20.87 -20.01
CA ILE A 343 -17.19 -19.67 -19.32
C ILE A 343 -15.88 -19.22 -19.96
N SER A 344 -15.83 -17.95 -20.34
CA SER A 344 -14.61 -17.30 -20.81
C SER A 344 -13.99 -16.46 -19.70
N TYR A 345 -12.67 -16.40 -19.68
CA TYR A 345 -11.86 -15.55 -18.82
C TYR A 345 -10.92 -14.73 -19.68
N THR A 346 -10.68 -13.49 -19.27
CA THR A 346 -9.75 -12.60 -19.94
C THR A 346 -8.46 -12.52 -19.14
N LEU A 347 -7.36 -12.97 -19.76
CA LEU A 347 -6.01 -12.72 -19.27
C LEU A 347 -5.56 -11.34 -19.76
N MET A 348 -5.43 -10.39 -18.86
CA MET A 348 -4.71 -9.16 -19.13
C MET A 348 -3.22 -9.41 -18.85
N PRO A 349 -2.36 -9.47 -19.89
CA PRO A 349 -0.96 -9.84 -19.71
C PRO A 349 -0.18 -8.78 -18.93
N ASN A 350 -0.54 -7.50 -19.05
CA ASN A 350 0.23 -6.38 -18.47
C ASN A 350 1.72 -6.57 -18.75
N ASP A 351 2.57 -6.54 -17.72
CA ASP A 351 4.01 -6.72 -17.81
C ASP A 351 4.44 -8.18 -17.50
N ILE A 352 3.70 -9.17 -18.00
CA ILE A 352 4.08 -10.59 -17.86
C ILE A 352 5.51 -10.83 -18.35
N GLY A 353 6.30 -11.56 -17.57
CA GLY A 353 7.73 -11.74 -17.81
C GLY A 353 8.60 -10.57 -17.33
N VAL A 354 8.04 -9.52 -16.74
CA VAL A 354 8.82 -8.47 -16.07
C VAL A 354 8.84 -8.71 -14.56
N VAL A 355 10.03 -8.96 -13.99
CA VAL A 355 10.18 -9.26 -12.56
C VAL A 355 10.36 -7.98 -11.73
N ASP A 356 9.66 -7.89 -10.60
CA ASP A 356 9.87 -6.83 -9.60
C ASP A 356 11.04 -7.19 -8.67
N LEU A 357 12.10 -6.38 -8.71
CA LEU A 357 13.34 -6.58 -7.94
C LEU A 357 13.51 -5.58 -6.79
N ARG A 358 12.50 -4.72 -6.52
CA ARG A 358 12.60 -3.64 -5.52
C ARG A 358 12.97 -4.11 -4.11
N ASN A 359 12.55 -5.31 -3.74
CA ASN A 359 12.79 -5.90 -2.43
C ASN A 359 13.77 -7.08 -2.47
N ALA A 360 14.43 -7.32 -3.60
CA ALA A 360 15.37 -8.42 -3.72
C ALA A 360 16.65 -8.08 -2.92
N PRO A 361 17.07 -8.92 -1.95
CA PRO A 361 18.31 -8.68 -1.25
C PRO A 361 19.49 -8.92 -2.19
N ILE A 362 20.27 -7.86 -2.44
CA ILE A 362 21.46 -7.94 -3.28
C ILE A 362 22.69 -7.48 -2.52
N THR A 363 23.73 -8.31 -2.54
CA THR A 363 25.04 -7.97 -1.98
C THR A 363 26.16 -8.29 -2.95
N VAL A 364 27.23 -7.50 -2.91
CA VAL A 364 28.43 -7.70 -3.73
C VAL A 364 29.62 -7.96 -2.81
N LYS A 365 30.37 -9.03 -3.09
CA LYS A 365 31.62 -9.37 -2.39
C LYS A 365 32.70 -9.68 -3.42
N GLY A 366 33.56 -8.69 -3.69
CA GLY A 366 34.54 -8.77 -4.77
C GLY A 366 33.85 -8.85 -6.12
N ASP A 367 34.12 -9.92 -6.87
CA ASP A 367 33.51 -10.19 -8.18
C ASP A 367 32.26 -11.06 -8.12
N MET A 368 31.74 -11.34 -6.93
CA MET A 368 30.52 -12.12 -6.74
C MET A 368 29.37 -11.23 -6.31
N LEU A 369 28.24 -11.34 -7.01
CA LEU A 369 26.97 -10.72 -6.63
C LEU A 369 25.98 -11.81 -6.24
N SER A 370 25.37 -11.67 -5.07
CA SER A 370 24.28 -12.55 -4.62
C SER A 370 22.94 -11.85 -4.83
N LEU A 371 21.97 -12.52 -5.44
CA LEU A 371 20.59 -12.07 -5.57
C LEU A 371 19.67 -13.07 -4.89
N GLY A 372 18.95 -12.65 -3.85
CA GLY A 372 17.91 -13.46 -3.23
C GLY A 372 16.58 -13.32 -3.96
N ARG A 373 15.93 -14.44 -4.28
CA ARG A 373 14.64 -14.47 -4.96
C ARG A 373 13.90 -15.77 -4.68
N GLN A 374 12.59 -15.69 -4.40
CA GLN A 374 11.71 -16.85 -4.17
C GLN A 374 12.26 -17.87 -3.14
N GLY A 375 12.92 -17.37 -2.09
CA GLY A 375 13.54 -18.21 -1.05
C GLY A 375 14.88 -18.86 -1.44
N GLN A 376 15.37 -18.60 -2.66
CA GLN A 376 16.66 -19.07 -3.16
C GLN A 376 17.66 -17.91 -3.30
N THR A 377 18.95 -18.24 -3.40
CA THR A 377 20.02 -17.27 -3.67
C THR A 377 20.75 -17.66 -4.94
N MET A 378 20.77 -16.76 -5.92
CA MET A 378 21.55 -16.92 -7.14
C MET A 378 22.89 -16.18 -6.99
N LEU A 379 23.97 -16.83 -7.42
CA LEU A 379 25.33 -16.27 -7.36
C LEU A 379 25.83 -15.93 -8.76
N PHE A 380 26.05 -14.65 -9.01
CA PHE A 380 26.54 -14.13 -10.27
C PHE A 380 28.02 -13.80 -10.14
N LYS A 381 28.79 -14.12 -11.18
CA LYS A 381 30.20 -13.74 -11.29
C LYS A 381 30.33 -12.55 -12.24
N ARG A 382 31.08 -11.53 -11.85
CA ARG A 382 31.44 -10.40 -12.70
C ARG A 382 32.22 -10.90 -13.91
N ARG A 383 31.83 -10.48 -15.11
CA ARG A 383 32.63 -10.70 -16.32
C ARG A 383 33.70 -9.62 -16.43
N SER A 384 34.96 -10.04 -16.39
CA SER A 384 36.11 -9.20 -16.70
C SER A 384 36.16 -8.92 -18.21
N GLY A 385 36.13 -7.65 -18.64
CA GLY A 385 36.58 -7.28 -20.00
C GLY A 385 35.67 -6.45 -20.91
N GLN A 386 34.73 -5.63 -20.40
CA GLN A 386 34.12 -4.56 -21.20
C GLN A 386 33.92 -3.32 -20.31
N THR A 387 34.97 -2.51 -20.21
CA THR A 387 34.84 -1.08 -19.96
C THR A 387 34.26 -0.46 -21.24
N ASP A 388 33.27 0.41 -21.10
CA ASP A 388 32.54 1.10 -22.19
C ASP A 388 33.45 2.07 -23.00
N GLU A 389 34.46 1.53 -23.70
CA GLU A 389 35.21 2.21 -24.76
C GLU A 389 35.12 1.38 -26.03
N GLN A 390 33.97 1.37 -26.69
CA GLN A 390 33.84 1.19 -28.15
C GLN A 390 32.37 1.24 -28.58
N GLU A 391 31.85 2.45 -28.74
CA GLU A 391 30.98 2.78 -29.86
C GLU A 391 31.26 4.25 -30.21
N LYS A 392 32.01 4.43 -31.29
CA LYS A 392 32.35 5.72 -31.89
C LYS A 392 31.91 5.68 -33.34
#